data_AF-A0A531LQH1-F1
#
_entry.id   AF-A0A531LQH1-F1
#
_cell.length_a   1.000
_cell.length_b   1.000
_cell.length_c   1.000
_cell.angle_alpha   90.00
_cell.angle_beta   90.00
_cell.angle_gamma   90.00
#
_symmetry.space_group_name_H-M   'P 1'
#
loop_
_entity.id
_entity.type
_entity.pdbx_description
1 polymer ?
#
loop_
_entity_poly.entity_id
_entity_poly.type
_entity_poly.pdbx_seq_one_letter_code
_entity_poly.pdbx_strand_id
1 'polypeptide(L)' 'MALFELTLVLLLTAVALTALSRRLEIPYPSLLALAGVAIAFVPGAPVIEIDPELALALFIAPVLL' A
#
# COMPACT_ATOMS: atom_id res chain seq x y z
N MET A 1 -9.38 -19.31 12.16
CA MET A 1 -8.94 -19.68 10.79
C MET A 1 -8.81 -18.46 9.87
N ALA A 2 -9.88 -17.71 9.58
CA ALA A 2 -9.86 -16.68 8.52
C ALA A 2 -8.76 -15.61 8.64
N LEU A 3 -8.51 -15.07 9.85
CA LEU A 3 -7.45 -14.06 10.04
C LEU A 3 -6.06 -14.58 9.68
N PHE A 4 -5.77 -15.85 10.00
CA PHE A 4 -4.49 -16.48 9.69
C PHE A 4 -4.30 -16.59 8.18
N GLU A 5 -5.34 -17.04 7.48
CA GLU A 5 -5.35 -17.19 6.02
C GLU A 5 -5.21 -15.82 5.32
N LEU A 6 -5.93 -14.80 5.80
CA LEU A 6 -5.84 -13.44 5.29
C LEU A 6 -4.44 -12.86 5.52
N THR A 7 -3.83 -13.14 6.67
CA THR A 7 -2.44 -12.73 6.96
C THR A 7 -1.46 -13.41 6.01
N LEU A 8 -1.62 -14.71 5.74
CA LEU A 8 -0.80 -15.43 4.78
C LEU A 8 -0.95 -14.87 3.35
N VAL A 9 -2.17 -14.55 2.92
CA VAL A 9 -2.42 -13.92 1.61
C VAL A 9 -1.75 -12.55 1.53
N LEU A 10 -1.85 -11.73 2.58
CA LEU A 10 -1.19 -10.42 2.64
C LEU A 10 0.34 -10.56 2.59
N LEU A 11 0.92 -11.49 3.35
CA LEU A 11 2.35 -11.76 3.34
C LEU A 11 2.82 -12.24 1.96
N LEU A 12 2.09 -13.16 1.35
CA LEU A 12 2.39 -13.65 0.00
C LEU A 12 2.35 -12.51 -1.03
N THR A 13 1.35 -11.64 -0.92
CA THR A 13 1.20 -10.47 -1.80
C THR A 13 2.36 -9.49 -1.62
N ALA A 14 2.76 -9.20 -0.38
CA ALA A 14 3.89 -8.34 -0.07
C ALA A 14 5.21 -8.91 -0.64
N VAL A 15 5.44 -10.22 -0.50
CA VAL A 15 6.62 -10.90 -1.05
C VAL A 15 6.62 -10.84 -2.58
N ALA A 16 5.48 -11.12 -3.22
CA ALA A 16 5.35 -11.06 -4.67
C ALA A 16 5.63 -9.66 -5.23
N LEU A 17 5.06 -8.63 -4.60
CA LEU A 17 5.30 -7.23 -4.97
C LEU A 17 6.76 -6.82 -4.76
N THR A 18 7.39 -7.28 -3.67
CA THR A 18 8.80 -7.02 -3.40
C THR A 18 9.70 -7.68 -4.45
N ALA A 19 9.40 -8.93 -4.82
CA ALA A 19 10.12 -9.63 -5.88
C ALA A 19 9.95 -8.94 -7.25
N LEU A 20 8.75 -8.45 -7.54
CA LEU A 20 8.45 -7.71 -8.77
C LEU A 20 9.18 -6.37 -8.81
N SER A 21 9.20 -5.62 -7.70
CA SER A 21 9.97 -4.38 -7.56
C SER A 21 11.46 -4.60 -7.81
N ARG A 22 12.03 -5.66 -7.25
CA ARG A 22 13.43 -6.02 -7.51
C ARG A 22 13.69 -6.43 -8.96
N ARG A 23 12.75 -7.13 -9.60
CA ARG A 23 12.89 -7.53 -11.01
C ARG A 23 12.79 -6.36 -11.98
N LEU A 24 12.01 -5.34 -11.65
CA LEU A 24 11.79 -4.17 -12.49
C LEU A 24 12.72 -3.00 -12.13
N GLU A 25 13.58 -3.15 -11.11
CA GLU A 25 14.50 -2.11 -10.59
C GLU A 25 13.80 -0.80 -10.18
N ILE A 26 12.50 -0.83 -9.90
CA ILE A 26 11.70 0.34 -9.52
C ILE A 26 11.50 0.34 -7.99
N PRO A 27 11.58 1.50 -7.31
CA PRO A 27 11.28 1.59 -5.88
C PRO A 27 9.89 1.02 -5.57
N TYR A 28 9.79 0.23 -4.50
CA TYR A 28 8.54 -0.33 -4.00
C TYR A 28 7.42 0.71 -3.84
N PRO A 29 7.68 1.94 -3.33
CA PRO A 29 6.67 2.99 -3.26
C PRO A 29 6.05 3.35 -4.61
N SER A 30 6.83 3.35 -5.69
CA SER A 30 6.34 3.67 -7.04
C SER A 30 5.39 2.59 -7.57
N LEU A 31 5.68 1.32 -7.30
CA LEU A 31 4.82 0.19 -7.63
C LEU A 31 3.50 0.24 -6.85
N LEU A 32 3.57 0.58 -5.56
CA LEU A 32 2.40 0.80 -4.72
C LEU A 32 1.53 1.95 -5.23
N ALA A 33 2.15 3.06 -5.63
CA ALA A 33 1.45 4.19 -6.22
C ALA A 33 0.72 3.80 -7.52
N LEU A 34 1.39 3.06 -8.42
CA LEU A 34 0.77 2.54 -9.65
C LEU A 34 -0.40 1.60 -9.36
N ALA A 35 -0.27 0.71 -8.38
CA ALA A 35 -1.35 -0.17 -7.96
C ALA A 35 -2.55 0.64 -7.42
N GLY A 36 -2.31 1.67 -6.61
CA GLY A 36 -3.34 2.59 -6.14
C GLY A 36 -4.06 3.32 -7.27
N VAL A 37 -3.31 3.81 -8.27
CA VAL A 37 -3.87 4.43 -9.48
C VAL A 37 -4.75 3.44 -10.24
N ALA A 38 -4.27 2.20 -10.45
CA ALA A 38 -5.05 1.17 -11.13
C ALA A 38 -6.36 0.85 -10.40
N ILE A 39 -6.34 0.82 -9.06
CA ILE A 39 -7.55 0.63 -8.23
C ILE A 39 -8.51 1.82 -8.37
N ALA A 40 -8.01 3.05 -8.44
CA ALA A 40 -8.85 4.25 -8.57
C ALA A 40 -9.65 4.29 -9.89
N PHE A 41 -9.20 3.58 -10.93
CA PHE A 41 -9.95 3.42 -12.18
C PHE A 41 -11.06 2.37 -12.12
N VAL A 42 -11.16 1.57 -11.05
CA VAL A 42 -12.20 0.56 -10.90
C VAL A 42 -13.52 1.22 -10.47
N PRO A 43 -14.61 1.09 -11.25
CA PRO A 43 -15.90 1.64 -10.87
C PRO A 43 -16.43 0.94 -9.62
N GLY A 44 -16.84 1.72 -8.61
CA GLY A 44 -17.25 1.19 -7.31
C GLY A 44 -16.10 0.92 -6.34
N ALA A 45 -14.88 1.38 -6.65
CA ALA A 45 -13.78 1.38 -5.68
C ALA A 45 -14.19 2.16 -4.40
N PRO A 46 -13.83 1.65 -3.21
CA PRO A 46 -14.14 2.32 -1.97
C PRO A 46 -13.40 3.66 -1.91
N VAL A 47 -14.14 4.70 -1.53
CA VAL A 47 -13.54 6.00 -1.23
C VAL A 47 -12.85 5.88 0.12
N ILE A 48 -11.52 5.85 0.09
CA ILE A 48 -10.71 5.85 1.31
C ILE A 48 -10.46 7.30 1.68
N GLU A 49 -11.16 7.79 2.70
CA GLU A 49 -10.87 9.08 3.33
C GLU A 49 -9.76 8.88 4.36
N ILE A 50 -8.64 9.58 4.19
CA ILE A 50 -7.59 9.62 5.20
C ILE A 50 -7.98 10.67 6.24
N ASP A 51 -8.04 10.25 7.50
CA ASP A 51 -8.26 11.17 8.61
C ASP A 51 -7.13 12.23 8.62
N PRO A 52 -7.47 13.54 8.59
CA PRO A 52 -6.49 14.61 8.61
C PRO A 52 -5.50 14.51 9.78
N GLU A 53 -5.95 14.07 10.96
CA GLU A 53 -5.07 13.94 12.14
C GLU A 53 -4.04 12.82 11.93
N LEU A 54 -4.44 11.72 11.31
CA LEU A 54 -3.53 10.62 10.95
C LEU A 54 -2.53 11.05 9.87
N ALA A 55 -2.98 11.81 8.87
CA ALA A 55 -2.09 12.34 7.84
C ALA A 55 -1.02 13.25 8.45
N LEU A 56 -1.44 14.20 9.30
CA LEU A 56 -0.51 15.10 9.99
C LEU A 56 0.46 14.31 10.88
N ALA A 57 -0.02 13.32 11.64
CA ALA A 57 0.84 12.49 12.47
C ALA A 57 1.87 11.68 11.66
N LEU A 58 1.48 11.12 10.50
CA LEU A 58 2.36 10.28 9.70
C LEU A 58 3.39 11.09 8.89
N PHE A 59 3.07 12.32 8.49
CA PHE A 59 3.97 13.13 7.65
C PHE A 59 4.74 14.21 8.41
N ILE A 60 4.11 14.88 9.38
CA ILE A 60 4.76 15.98 10.14
C ILE A 60 5.65 15.41 11.24
N ALA A 61 5.18 14.44 12.03
CA ALA A 61 5.95 13.92 13.16
C ALA A 61 7.34 13.37 12.75
N PRO A 62 7.50 12.62 11.65
CA PRO A 62 8.82 12.14 11.23
C PRO A 62 9.74 13.21 10.67
N VAL A 63 9.21 14.33 10.14
CA VAL A 63 10.03 15.46 9.66
C VAL A 63 10.63 16.26 10.82
N LEU A 64 9.98 16.22 11.99
CA LEU A 64 10.40 16.95 13.18
C LEU A 64 11.38 16.15 14.08
N LEU A 65 11.58 14.86 13.80
CA LEU A 65 12.53 13.96 14.48
C LEU A 65 13.85 13.89 13.71
#